data_AF-A0A1V4AMY6-F1
#
_entry.id   AF-A0A1V4AMY6-F1
#
_cell.length_a   1.000
_cell.length_b   1.000
_cell.length_c   1.000
_cell.angle_alpha   90.00
_cell.angle_beta   90.00
_cell.angle_gamma   90.00
#
_symmetry.space_group_name_H-M   'P 1'
#
loop_
_entity.id
_entity.type
_entity.pdbx_description
1 polymer ?
#
loop_
_entity_poly.entity_id
_entity_poly.type
_entity_poly.pdbx_seq_one_letter_code
_entity_poly.pdbx_strand_id
1 'polypeptide(L)'
;MEHKVKIVCTLGPASLNREILGGIVDAGMNVARLNFSHGTHESHLEALRLVRDVAAEKKTSVAVMLDTKGPEIRTTLLENDQPVALQQGQLFELRPDDGSRGCDKWVGVSHPTLARECAVGQDVFIDDGTIHLKIVEIRGDVLICRVIVGGLLSNRKGINVPDAEISLPTLSDKDKADILWGVENDVDFIAVSFVRNRDDVLAVRRVVEEAGGDIKLIAKIESRKAVERLDEIADVVDGMMVARGDLGVEIPTEDVPLVQKQIIDICRSRGKLTIVATQMLDSMIRNPRPTRAEANDVANAVLDGADAVMLSGESAAGKYPVRAVETMARIVHRAEEGLVRWQRPFAVPTLEDSVPDGVSMAAVELARKLRARAIVSLTRSGSTATMVSKYRPECPILAVTPSEKSCREMCLYWGVFPVMCPEGGTEEQTIKDAVRTVVQRGYAEEGDMLVITAGMPLGVSGTTNMLRVYTIGQIVARGLPVLPGVVTGRVLVVKKVEDLVGIQNGDVLVTGSTTKDYVKYLDKVSAVVTEEGGLTSHAAIVSLELGLPCIVGAKGAVASLRTGMVVTVDTKAGLVYKGVVNTGARTGA
;
A
#
# COMPACT_ATOMS: atom_id res chain seq x y z
N MET A 1 -8.31 -1.40 13.00
CA MET A 1 -7.89 -2.63 12.30
C MET A 1 -6.87 -2.20 11.27
N GLU A 2 -5.69 -2.80 11.29
CA GLU A 2 -4.69 -2.55 10.24
C GLU A 2 -5.13 -3.26 8.96
N HIS A 3 -5.14 -2.54 7.85
CA HIS A 3 -5.43 -3.05 6.51
C HIS A 3 -4.18 -2.94 5.63
N LYS A 4 -4.10 -3.81 4.62
CA LYS A 4 -2.99 -3.82 3.66
C LYS A 4 -3.26 -2.86 2.51
N VAL A 5 -4.46 -2.90 1.93
CA VAL A 5 -4.93 -1.93 0.95
C VAL A 5 -5.18 -0.60 1.64
N LYS A 6 -4.59 0.45 1.10
CA LYS A 6 -4.58 1.78 1.70
C LYS A 6 -5.83 2.56 1.33
N ILE A 7 -6.19 3.54 2.15
CA ILE A 7 -7.36 4.39 1.96
C ILE A 7 -6.90 5.83 1.75
N VAL A 8 -7.21 6.37 0.57
CA VAL A 8 -7.04 7.78 0.23
C VAL A 8 -8.35 8.50 0.46
N CYS A 9 -8.33 9.61 1.21
CA CYS A 9 -9.52 10.41 1.47
C CYS A 9 -9.31 11.83 0.96
N THR A 10 -10.25 12.32 0.15
CA THR A 10 -10.26 13.71 -0.28
C THR A 10 -10.73 14.60 0.86
N LEU A 11 -9.99 15.67 1.15
CA LEU A 11 -10.38 16.65 2.15
C LEU A 11 -11.23 17.76 1.53
N GLY A 12 -12.21 18.22 2.30
CA GLY A 12 -13.09 19.33 1.94
C GLY A 12 -13.91 19.82 3.14
N PRO A 13 -14.95 20.65 2.90
CA PRO A 13 -15.71 21.30 3.97
C PRO A 13 -16.25 20.35 5.05
N ALA A 14 -16.59 19.10 4.70
CA ALA A 14 -17.10 18.11 5.65
C ALA A 14 -16.01 17.48 6.53
N SER A 15 -14.74 17.55 6.13
CA SER A 15 -13.61 16.91 6.82
C SER A 15 -12.60 17.89 7.43
N LEU A 16 -12.65 19.17 7.08
CA LEU A 16 -11.72 20.22 7.56
C LEU A 16 -12.10 20.73 8.96
N ASN A 17 -12.27 19.79 9.88
CA ASN A 17 -12.46 20.03 11.31
C ASN A 17 -11.57 19.04 12.07
N ARG A 18 -10.89 19.47 13.13
CA ARG A 18 -9.94 18.64 13.89
C ARG A 18 -10.56 17.34 14.43
N GLU A 19 -11.76 17.40 14.99
CA GLU A 19 -12.46 16.21 15.52
C GLU A 19 -12.82 15.24 14.41
N ILE A 20 -13.39 15.75 13.30
CA ILE A 20 -13.79 14.92 12.16
C ILE A 20 -12.58 14.32 11.46
N LEU A 21 -11.52 15.10 11.21
CA LEU A 21 -10.29 14.61 10.62
C LEU A 21 -9.64 13.57 11.53
N GLY A 22 -9.65 13.80 12.85
CA GLY A 22 -9.24 12.81 13.83
C GLY A 22 -10.02 11.49 13.69
N GLY A 23 -11.34 11.56 13.59
CA GLY A 23 -12.18 10.40 13.33
C GLY A 23 -11.89 9.71 12.00
N ILE A 24 -11.60 10.46 10.93
CA ILE A 24 -11.20 9.91 9.62
C ILE A 24 -9.86 9.17 9.71
N VAL A 25 -8.89 9.73 10.44
CA VAL A 25 -7.59 9.08 10.69
C VAL A 25 -7.79 7.78 11.48
N ASP A 26 -8.57 7.81 12.56
CA ASP A 26 -8.86 6.62 13.38
C ASP A 26 -9.63 5.54 12.59
N ALA A 27 -10.50 5.97 11.66
CA ALA A 27 -11.24 5.08 10.77
C ALA A 27 -10.35 4.39 9.72
N GLY A 28 -9.12 4.87 9.52
CA GLY A 28 -8.10 4.19 8.72
C GLY A 28 -7.61 4.93 7.47
N MET A 29 -7.73 6.26 7.40
CA MET A 29 -7.11 7.05 6.34
C MET A 29 -5.58 6.94 6.35
N ASN A 30 -4.96 6.69 5.19
CA ASN A 30 -3.50 6.70 5.02
C ASN A 30 -2.99 7.92 4.27
N VAL A 31 -3.79 8.45 3.35
CA VAL A 31 -3.42 9.60 2.52
C VAL A 31 -4.55 10.62 2.49
N ALA A 32 -4.21 11.87 2.79
CA ALA A 32 -5.09 13.02 2.63
C ALA A 32 -4.88 13.62 1.22
N ARG A 33 -5.91 13.56 0.38
CA ARG A 33 -5.91 14.18 -0.95
C ARG A 33 -6.44 15.61 -0.86
N LEU A 34 -5.67 16.55 -1.37
CA LEU A 34 -6.04 17.96 -1.56
C LEU A 34 -6.37 18.16 -3.05
N ASN A 35 -7.62 18.49 -3.35
CA ASN A 35 -8.06 18.69 -4.74
C ASN A 35 -7.89 20.15 -5.15
N PHE A 36 -6.92 20.44 -6.03
CA PHE A 36 -6.58 21.81 -6.45
C PHE A 36 -7.48 22.35 -7.57
N SER A 37 -8.46 21.56 -8.04
CA SER A 37 -9.57 22.07 -8.85
C SER A 37 -10.44 23.07 -8.10
N HIS A 38 -10.39 23.03 -6.76
CA HIS A 38 -11.11 23.91 -5.85
C HIS A 38 -10.18 24.46 -4.77
N GLY A 39 -10.62 25.51 -4.07
CA GLY A 39 -9.86 26.13 -2.99
C GLY A 39 -8.70 27.01 -3.45
N THR A 40 -8.05 27.64 -2.48
CA THR A 40 -6.87 28.48 -2.65
C THR A 40 -5.65 27.82 -1.98
N HIS A 41 -4.44 28.24 -2.37
CA HIS A 41 -3.20 27.79 -1.71
C HIS A 41 -3.22 28.02 -0.20
N GLU A 42 -3.83 29.11 0.27
CA GLU A 42 -4.00 29.40 1.70
C GLU A 42 -4.89 28.35 2.38
N SER A 43 -6.05 28.04 1.81
CA SER A 43 -6.94 27.01 2.37
C SER A 43 -6.31 25.60 2.37
N HIS A 44 -5.52 25.29 1.34
CA HIS A 44 -4.79 24.01 1.26
C HIS A 44 -3.64 23.94 2.27
N LEU A 45 -3.01 25.08 2.60
CA LEU A 45 -1.98 25.16 3.64
C LEU A 45 -2.56 24.92 5.03
N GLU A 46 -3.72 25.49 5.31
CA GLU A 46 -4.45 25.21 6.56
C GLU A 46 -4.82 23.73 6.68
N ALA A 47 -5.33 23.13 5.60
CA ALA A 47 -5.65 21.71 5.54
C ALA A 47 -4.40 20.84 5.78
N LEU A 48 -3.28 21.15 5.12
CA LEU A 48 -2.01 20.44 5.27
C LEU A 48 -1.53 20.49 6.74
N ARG A 49 -1.52 21.67 7.35
CA ARG A 49 -1.12 21.85 8.76
C ARG A 49 -2.01 21.02 9.69
N LEU A 50 -3.32 21.05 9.47
CA LEU A 50 -4.27 20.27 10.27
C LEU A 50 -4.01 18.76 10.15
N VAL A 51 -3.71 18.24 8.95
CA VAL A 51 -3.34 16.84 8.74
C VAL A 51 -2.08 16.47 9.52
N ARG A 52 -1.03 17.30 9.43
CA ARG A 52 0.25 17.06 10.12
C ARG A 52 0.07 17.09 11.64
N ASP A 53 -0.68 18.03 12.17
CA ASP A 53 -0.98 18.12 13.61
C ASP A 53 -1.74 16.89 14.11
N VAL A 54 -2.83 16.51 13.43
CA VAL A 54 -3.66 15.36 13.84
C VAL A 54 -2.86 14.05 13.74
N ALA A 55 -2.03 13.90 12.71
CA ALA A 55 -1.15 12.73 12.58
C ALA A 55 -0.14 12.64 13.74
N ALA A 56 0.47 13.77 14.12
CA ALA A 56 1.40 13.85 15.24
C ALA A 56 0.73 13.54 16.59
N GLU A 57 -0.45 14.12 16.85
CA GLU A 57 -1.25 13.87 18.05
C GLU A 57 -1.59 12.38 18.21
N LYS A 58 -1.95 11.73 17.10
CA LYS A 58 -2.31 10.31 17.04
C LYS A 58 -1.10 9.38 16.93
N LYS A 59 0.11 9.92 16.83
CA LYS A 59 1.36 9.17 16.65
C LYS A 59 1.32 8.21 15.46
N THR A 60 0.67 8.65 14.37
CA THR A 60 0.54 7.91 13.13
C THR A 60 1.14 8.70 11.97
N SER A 61 1.35 8.04 10.84
CA SER A 61 1.82 8.68 9.61
C SER A 61 0.67 8.75 8.61
N VAL A 62 0.44 9.95 8.09
CA VAL A 62 -0.54 10.22 7.03
C VAL A 62 0.19 10.98 5.92
N ALA A 63 0.16 10.45 4.71
CA ALA A 63 0.72 11.13 3.55
C ALA A 63 -0.23 12.22 3.05
N VAL A 64 0.29 13.19 2.31
CA VAL A 64 -0.51 14.22 1.62
C VAL A 64 -0.28 14.13 0.13
N MET A 65 -1.38 14.11 -0.62
CA MET A 65 -1.40 14.08 -2.07
C MET A 65 -2.03 15.37 -2.60
N LEU A 66 -1.29 16.08 -3.45
CA LEU A 66 -1.82 17.16 -4.27
C LEU A 66 -2.42 16.56 -5.55
N ASP A 67 -3.68 16.84 -5.86
CA ASP A 67 -4.29 16.47 -7.14
C ASP A 67 -4.43 17.71 -8.02
N THR A 68 -3.71 17.74 -9.14
CA THR A 68 -3.70 18.88 -10.06
C THR A 68 -5.05 19.02 -10.74
N LYS A 69 -5.39 20.24 -11.15
CA LYS A 69 -6.62 20.46 -11.91
C LYS A 69 -6.50 19.89 -13.31
N GLY A 70 -5.33 20.09 -13.93
CA GLY A 70 -5.04 19.68 -15.29
C GLY A 70 -5.74 20.54 -16.36
N PRO A 71 -5.33 20.36 -17.61
CA PRO A 71 -5.93 21.07 -18.74
C PRO A 71 -7.29 20.45 -19.10
N GLU A 72 -8.35 21.26 -19.11
CA GLU A 72 -9.70 20.80 -19.44
C GLU A 72 -10.44 21.86 -20.29
N ILE A 73 -11.38 21.40 -21.11
CA ILE A 73 -12.27 22.27 -21.87
C ILE A 73 -13.53 22.50 -21.03
N ARG A 74 -13.99 23.75 -20.95
CA ARG A 74 -15.22 24.10 -20.23
C ARG A 74 -16.15 24.97 -21.05
N THR A 75 -17.44 24.89 -20.74
CA THR A 75 -18.42 25.88 -21.16
C THR A 75 -18.21 27.22 -20.45
N THR A 76 -18.69 28.31 -21.04
CA THR A 76 -18.63 29.65 -20.45
C THR A 76 -19.81 29.91 -19.49
N LEU A 77 -20.00 31.17 -19.10
CA LEU A 77 -21.12 31.58 -18.26
C LEU A 77 -22.41 31.61 -19.09
N LEU A 78 -23.52 31.22 -18.47
CA LEU A 78 -24.85 31.33 -19.02
C LEU A 78 -25.50 32.66 -18.66
N GLU A 79 -26.51 33.04 -19.42
CA GLU A 79 -27.36 34.19 -19.13
C GLU A 79 -27.98 34.07 -17.73
N ASN A 80 -27.98 35.20 -16.99
CA ASN A 80 -28.52 35.31 -15.63
C ASN A 80 -27.88 34.35 -14.58
N ASP A 81 -26.75 33.71 -14.91
CA ASP A 81 -26.12 32.68 -14.07
C ASP A 81 -27.08 31.54 -13.67
N GLN A 82 -28.11 31.29 -14.48
CA GLN A 82 -29.08 30.22 -14.25
C GLN A 82 -28.82 29.03 -15.16
N PRO A 83 -29.04 27.79 -14.68
CA PRO A 83 -29.01 26.61 -15.54
C PRO A 83 -30.06 26.68 -16.66
N VAL A 84 -29.69 26.24 -17.86
CA VAL A 84 -30.57 26.16 -19.03
C VAL A 84 -30.88 24.70 -19.37
N ALA A 85 -32.11 24.41 -19.76
CA ALA A 85 -32.53 23.06 -20.12
C ALA A 85 -32.30 22.79 -21.61
N LEU A 86 -31.51 21.77 -21.92
CA LEU A 86 -31.30 21.30 -23.29
C LEU A 86 -32.27 20.16 -23.61
N GLN A 87 -33.05 20.30 -24.68
CA GLN A 87 -34.04 19.30 -25.08
C GLN A 87 -33.48 18.32 -26.11
N GLN A 88 -33.83 17.04 -25.99
CA GLN A 88 -33.45 16.03 -26.96
C GLN A 88 -33.92 16.40 -28.38
N GLY A 89 -33.04 16.23 -29.36
CA GLY A 89 -33.29 16.51 -30.78
C GLY A 89 -33.06 17.96 -31.19
N GLN A 90 -32.95 18.91 -30.26
CA GLN A 90 -32.68 20.31 -30.60
C GLN A 90 -31.27 20.49 -31.15
N LEU A 91 -31.06 21.54 -31.94
CA LEU A 91 -29.72 22.00 -32.32
C LEU A 91 -29.15 22.91 -31.22
N PHE A 92 -27.87 22.72 -30.93
CA PHE A 92 -27.13 23.47 -29.93
C PHE A 92 -25.74 23.79 -30.47
N GLU A 93 -25.30 25.04 -30.34
CA GLU A 93 -24.03 25.49 -30.88
C GLU A 93 -22.97 25.64 -29.78
N LEU A 94 -21.79 25.06 -30.01
CA LEU A 94 -20.60 25.32 -29.21
C LEU A 94 -19.72 26.32 -29.97
N ARG A 95 -19.51 27.48 -29.37
CA ARG A 95 -18.80 28.61 -29.99
C ARG A 95 -17.50 28.90 -29.23
N PRO A 96 -16.47 29.48 -29.85
CA PRO A 96 -15.32 30.01 -29.13
C PRO A 96 -15.77 31.04 -28.10
N ASP A 97 -15.16 31.03 -26.92
CA ASP A 97 -15.41 32.05 -25.90
C ASP A 97 -14.99 33.44 -26.42
N ASP A 98 -15.96 34.33 -26.59
CA ASP A 98 -15.79 35.74 -26.94
C ASP A 98 -16.15 36.68 -25.78
N GLY A 99 -16.36 36.12 -24.58
CA GLY A 99 -16.83 36.84 -23.39
C GLY A 99 -18.34 36.98 -23.29
N SER A 100 -19.10 36.54 -24.30
CA SER A 100 -20.57 36.54 -24.27
C SER A 100 -21.13 35.44 -23.38
N ARG A 101 -22.34 35.66 -22.85
CA ARG A 101 -23.05 34.69 -22.00
C ARG A 101 -23.95 33.79 -22.85
N GLY A 102 -23.80 32.48 -22.69
CA GLY A 102 -24.56 31.47 -23.43
C GLY A 102 -26.02 31.33 -22.98
N CYS A 103 -26.82 30.63 -23.77
CA CYS A 103 -28.24 30.38 -23.51
C CYS A 103 -28.63 28.93 -23.87
N ASP A 104 -29.93 28.66 -24.02
CA ASP A 104 -30.48 27.35 -24.37
C ASP A 104 -30.19 26.89 -25.81
N LYS A 105 -29.66 27.79 -26.66
CA LYS A 105 -29.33 27.53 -28.08
C LYS A 105 -27.84 27.43 -28.37
N TRP A 106 -27.00 28.05 -27.54
CA TRP A 106 -25.56 28.07 -27.74
C TRP A 106 -24.82 28.35 -26.45
N VAL A 107 -23.56 27.92 -26.35
CA VAL A 107 -22.68 28.30 -25.25
C VAL A 107 -21.25 28.51 -25.76
N GLY A 108 -20.52 29.42 -25.11
CA GLY A 108 -19.10 29.59 -25.36
C GLY A 108 -18.28 28.43 -24.81
N VAL A 109 -17.10 28.21 -25.37
CA VAL A 109 -16.17 27.15 -25.02
C VAL A 109 -14.78 27.73 -24.82
N SER A 110 -14.14 27.36 -23.72
CA SER A 110 -12.83 27.89 -23.29
C SER A 110 -11.66 27.53 -24.22
N HIS A 111 -11.87 26.64 -25.20
CA HIS A 111 -10.87 26.20 -26.16
C HIS A 111 -11.25 26.65 -27.59
N PRO A 112 -10.75 27.81 -28.05
CA PRO A 112 -11.21 28.42 -29.31
C PRO A 112 -10.99 27.57 -30.56
N THR A 113 -9.99 26.70 -30.56
CA THR A 113 -9.65 25.85 -31.71
C THR A 113 -10.39 24.51 -31.71
N LEU A 114 -11.30 24.26 -30.74
CA LEU A 114 -12.01 22.99 -30.61
C LEU A 114 -12.67 22.53 -31.90
N ALA A 115 -13.32 23.45 -32.63
CA ALA A 115 -14.01 23.11 -33.87
C ALA A 115 -13.09 22.58 -34.97
N ARG A 116 -11.80 22.97 -34.96
CA ARG A 116 -10.78 22.51 -35.93
C ARG A 116 -10.21 21.15 -35.58
N GLU A 117 -10.39 20.72 -34.33
CA GLU A 117 -9.86 19.48 -33.76
C GLU A 117 -10.93 18.37 -33.72
N CYS A 118 -12.15 18.69 -34.16
CA CYS A 118 -13.27 17.78 -34.22
C CYS A 118 -13.69 17.48 -35.67
N ALA A 119 -14.45 16.41 -35.85
CA ALA A 119 -15.03 15.97 -37.10
C ALA A 119 -16.55 15.78 -36.97
N VAL A 120 -17.26 15.99 -38.08
CA VAL A 120 -18.70 15.72 -38.16
C VAL A 120 -18.97 14.25 -37.83
N GLY A 121 -19.98 14.01 -36.99
CA GLY A 121 -20.37 12.68 -36.53
C GLY A 121 -19.79 12.28 -35.17
N GLN A 122 -18.80 13.01 -34.64
CA GLN A 122 -18.25 12.76 -33.32
C GLN A 122 -19.24 13.12 -32.20
N ASP A 123 -19.07 12.43 -31.08
CA ASP A 123 -19.82 12.63 -29.85
C ASP A 123 -19.12 13.69 -28.99
N VAL A 124 -19.92 14.57 -28.37
CA VAL A 124 -19.47 15.58 -27.42
C VAL A 124 -20.27 15.43 -26.15
N PHE A 125 -19.58 15.27 -25.03
CA PHE A 125 -20.18 15.10 -23.72
C PHE A 125 -19.96 16.36 -22.89
N ILE A 126 -20.98 16.75 -22.12
CA ILE A 126 -20.90 17.89 -21.19
C ILE A 126 -21.35 17.42 -19.81
N ASP A 127 -20.68 17.92 -18.77
CA ASP A 127 -20.97 17.61 -17.35
C ASP A 127 -20.82 16.11 -17.05
N ASP A 128 -19.60 15.60 -17.24
CA ASP A 128 -19.21 14.21 -16.94
C ASP A 128 -20.09 13.17 -17.65
N GLY A 129 -20.46 13.44 -18.91
CA GLY A 129 -21.30 12.56 -19.72
C GLY A 129 -22.81 12.75 -19.52
N THR A 130 -23.25 13.63 -18.61
CA THR A 130 -24.69 13.83 -18.33
C THR A 130 -25.46 14.35 -19.54
N ILE A 131 -24.85 15.24 -20.33
CA ILE A 131 -25.40 15.78 -21.57
C ILE A 131 -24.59 15.19 -22.73
N HIS A 132 -25.29 14.63 -23.71
CA HIS A 132 -24.67 14.03 -24.89
C HIS A 132 -25.14 14.74 -26.16
N LEU A 133 -24.17 15.25 -26.90
CA LEU A 133 -24.34 15.96 -28.15
C LEU A 133 -23.64 15.19 -29.28
N LYS A 134 -24.15 15.32 -30.49
CA LYS A 134 -23.51 14.78 -31.69
C LYS A 134 -23.25 15.87 -32.71
N ILE A 135 -22.01 16.02 -33.16
CA ILE A 135 -21.64 17.05 -34.14
C ILE A 135 -22.31 16.72 -35.47
N VAL A 136 -23.17 17.62 -35.95
CA VAL A 136 -23.88 17.45 -37.24
C VAL A 136 -23.33 18.34 -38.34
N GLU A 137 -22.70 19.46 -37.97
CA GLU A 137 -22.12 20.42 -38.90
C GLU A 137 -21.00 21.21 -38.19
N ILE A 138 -19.95 21.60 -38.91
CA ILE A 138 -18.90 22.50 -38.44
C ILE A 138 -18.93 23.75 -39.34
N ARG A 139 -19.26 24.92 -38.79
CA ARG A 139 -19.32 26.20 -39.51
C ARG A 139 -18.21 27.13 -39.00
N GLY A 140 -17.07 27.14 -39.69
CA GLY A 140 -15.89 27.88 -39.26
C GLY A 140 -15.39 27.35 -37.91
N ASP A 141 -15.34 28.21 -36.90
CA ASP A 141 -14.94 27.82 -35.54
C ASP A 141 -16.13 27.42 -34.64
N VAL A 142 -17.33 27.23 -35.21
CA VAL A 142 -18.55 26.85 -34.48
C VAL A 142 -18.91 25.38 -34.74
N LEU A 143 -19.07 24.60 -33.67
CA LEU A 143 -19.65 23.26 -33.75
C LEU A 143 -21.16 23.35 -33.60
N ILE A 144 -21.89 22.80 -34.55
CA ILE A 144 -23.34 22.65 -34.46
C ILE A 144 -23.62 21.20 -34.14
N CYS A 145 -24.23 21.01 -32.97
CA CYS A 145 -24.49 19.70 -32.44
C CYS A 145 -26.00 19.46 -32.35
N ARG A 146 -26.41 18.20 -32.52
CA ARG A 146 -27.73 17.73 -32.14
C ARG A 146 -27.67 17.17 -30.73
N VAL A 147 -28.58 17.60 -29.86
CA VAL A 147 -28.71 17.04 -28.52
C VAL A 147 -29.27 15.63 -28.63
N ILE A 148 -28.48 14.62 -28.23
CA ILE A 148 -28.88 13.22 -28.21
C ILE A 148 -29.50 12.88 -26.85
N VAL A 149 -28.84 13.32 -25.78
CA VAL A 149 -29.35 13.26 -24.40
C VAL A 149 -29.34 14.68 -23.83
N GLY A 150 -30.52 15.19 -23.51
CA GLY A 150 -30.72 16.51 -22.92
C GLY A 150 -30.43 16.53 -21.42
N GLY A 151 -30.48 17.72 -20.83
CA GLY A 151 -30.19 17.90 -19.40
C GLY A 151 -30.13 19.38 -19.01
N LEU A 152 -29.85 19.64 -17.73
CA LEU A 152 -29.62 20.98 -17.22
C LEU A 152 -28.16 21.35 -17.39
N LEU A 153 -27.87 22.22 -18.36
CA LEU A 153 -26.55 22.82 -18.50
C LEU A 153 -26.41 23.97 -17.49
N SER A 154 -25.36 23.94 -16.69
CA SER A 154 -24.99 25.06 -15.80
C SER A 154 -23.62 25.64 -16.17
N ASN A 155 -23.16 26.63 -15.41
CA ASN A 155 -21.93 27.36 -15.72
C ASN A 155 -20.67 26.48 -15.62
N ARG A 156 -19.70 26.70 -16.53
CA ARG A 156 -18.33 26.17 -16.43
C ARG A 156 -18.25 24.65 -16.33
N LYS A 157 -19.10 23.95 -17.08
CA LYS A 157 -19.14 22.49 -17.15
C LYS A 157 -18.08 21.96 -18.09
N GLY A 158 -17.47 20.84 -17.69
CA GLY A 158 -16.46 20.15 -18.49
C GLY A 158 -17.04 19.68 -19.82
N ILE A 159 -16.23 19.74 -20.87
CA ILE A 159 -16.54 19.24 -22.21
C ILE A 159 -15.52 18.15 -22.54
N ASN A 160 -16.02 16.99 -22.94
CA ASN A 160 -15.24 15.86 -23.41
C ASN A 160 -15.61 15.57 -24.86
N VAL A 161 -14.61 15.39 -25.72
CA VAL A 161 -14.81 14.99 -27.11
C VAL A 161 -13.94 13.76 -27.35
N PRO A 162 -14.49 12.55 -27.12
CA PRO A 162 -13.75 11.32 -27.35
C PRO A 162 -13.23 11.27 -28.79
N ASP A 163 -12.03 10.71 -28.95
CA ASP A 163 -11.33 10.57 -30.23
C ASP A 163 -10.83 11.87 -30.88
N ALA A 164 -11.13 13.05 -30.33
CA ALA A 164 -10.59 14.30 -30.83
C ALA A 164 -9.11 14.49 -30.46
N GLU A 165 -8.32 15.04 -31.38
CA GLU A 165 -6.94 15.44 -31.11
C GLU A 165 -6.88 16.84 -30.52
N ILE A 166 -7.23 16.91 -29.23
CA ILE A 166 -7.28 18.18 -28.53
C ILE A 166 -5.87 18.72 -28.23
N SER A 167 -5.58 19.92 -28.75
CA SER A 167 -4.30 20.63 -28.62
C SER A 167 -4.14 21.36 -27.28
N LEU A 168 -4.44 20.69 -26.16
CA LEU A 168 -4.28 21.30 -24.85
C LEU A 168 -2.82 21.26 -24.38
N PRO A 169 -2.32 22.35 -23.75
CA PRO A 169 -1.01 22.34 -23.11
C PRO A 169 -0.99 21.28 -22.02
N THR A 170 0.15 20.63 -21.83
CA THR A 170 0.32 19.60 -20.78
C THR A 170 0.03 20.13 -19.38
N LEU A 171 0.47 21.36 -19.07
CA LEU A 171 0.24 22.01 -17.78
C LEU A 171 -0.30 23.41 -18.00
N SER A 172 -1.36 23.75 -17.28
CA SER A 172 -1.79 25.14 -17.14
C SER A 172 -0.83 25.92 -16.23
N ASP A 173 -0.86 27.25 -16.31
CA ASP A 173 -0.06 28.09 -15.40
C ASP A 173 -0.49 27.91 -13.94
N LYS A 174 -1.78 27.59 -13.71
CA LYS A 174 -2.27 27.19 -12.40
C LYS A 174 -1.62 25.89 -11.94
N ASP A 175 -1.55 24.86 -12.78
CA ASP A 175 -0.93 23.57 -12.39
C ASP A 175 0.54 23.76 -12.03
N LYS A 176 1.28 24.60 -12.78
CA LYS A 176 2.67 24.94 -12.43
C LYS A 176 2.75 25.60 -11.05
N ALA A 177 1.92 26.59 -10.78
CA ALA A 177 1.87 27.26 -9.47
C ALA A 177 1.50 26.29 -8.34
N ASP A 178 0.56 25.37 -8.59
CA ASP A 178 0.14 24.34 -7.64
C ASP A 178 1.27 23.35 -7.35
N ILE A 179 2.02 22.92 -8.38
CA ILE A 179 3.19 22.03 -8.25
C ILE A 179 4.29 22.71 -7.42
N LEU A 180 4.61 23.98 -7.72
CA LEU A 180 5.59 24.77 -6.96
C LEU A 180 5.20 24.86 -5.48
N TRP A 181 3.93 25.16 -5.22
CA TRP A 181 3.38 25.15 -3.86
C TRP A 181 3.56 23.79 -3.19
N GLY A 182 3.33 22.69 -3.91
CA GLY A 182 3.55 21.33 -3.41
C GLY A 182 5.00 21.08 -2.99
N VAL A 183 5.97 21.52 -3.80
CA VAL A 183 7.41 21.43 -3.50
C VAL A 183 7.78 22.24 -2.27
N GLU A 184 7.31 23.49 -2.19
CA GLU A 184 7.58 24.39 -1.05
C GLU A 184 7.05 23.84 0.28
N ASN A 185 5.96 23.05 0.24
CA ASN A 185 5.26 22.55 1.42
C ASN A 185 5.51 21.07 1.71
N ASP A 186 6.49 20.43 1.05
CA ASP A 186 6.89 19.03 1.25
C ASP A 186 5.69 18.06 1.19
N VAL A 187 4.86 18.19 0.15
CA VAL A 187 3.79 17.22 -0.14
C VAL A 187 4.39 15.90 -0.64
N ASP A 188 3.75 14.79 -0.29
CA ASP A 188 4.33 13.46 -0.49
C ASP A 188 4.07 12.93 -1.92
N PHE A 189 2.94 13.29 -2.52
CA PHE A 189 2.53 12.86 -3.86
C PHE A 189 1.90 13.98 -4.68
N ILE A 190 2.09 13.93 -6.00
CA ILE A 190 1.32 14.70 -6.99
C ILE A 190 0.55 13.73 -7.89
N ALA A 191 -0.77 13.80 -7.85
CA ALA A 191 -1.67 13.19 -8.81
C ALA A 191 -1.81 14.11 -10.02
N VAL A 192 -1.36 13.64 -11.18
CA VAL A 192 -1.33 14.42 -12.43
C VAL A 192 -2.58 14.11 -13.24
N SER A 193 -3.46 15.09 -13.39
CA SER A 193 -4.69 15.00 -14.18
C SER A 193 -4.45 15.04 -15.69
N PHE A 194 -5.35 14.40 -16.44
CA PHE A 194 -5.40 14.35 -17.90
C PHE A 194 -4.09 13.92 -18.58
N VAL A 195 -3.35 13.00 -17.96
CA VAL A 195 -2.15 12.41 -18.59
C VAL A 195 -2.57 11.66 -19.84
N ARG A 196 -1.92 11.94 -20.98
CA ARG A 196 -2.19 11.24 -22.25
C ARG A 196 -1.00 10.39 -22.71
N ASN A 197 0.21 10.72 -22.28
CA ASN A 197 1.45 10.12 -22.75
C ASN A 197 2.60 10.35 -21.76
N ARG A 198 3.77 9.76 -22.05
CA ARG A 198 5.00 9.93 -21.27
C ARG A 198 5.45 11.39 -21.12
N ASP A 199 5.38 12.17 -22.18
CA ASP A 199 5.88 13.55 -22.19
C ASP A 199 5.08 14.46 -21.25
N ASP A 200 3.79 14.16 -21.06
CA ASP A 200 2.95 14.89 -20.12
C ASP A 200 3.49 14.76 -18.67
N VAL A 201 3.91 13.55 -18.29
CA VAL A 201 4.51 13.28 -16.97
C VAL A 201 5.90 13.91 -16.85
N LEU A 202 6.72 13.84 -17.90
CA LEU A 202 8.06 14.44 -17.91
C LEU A 202 8.01 15.97 -17.82
N ALA A 203 6.96 16.61 -18.32
CA ALA A 203 6.75 18.05 -18.10
C ALA A 203 6.56 18.38 -16.62
N VAL A 204 5.74 17.61 -15.90
CA VAL A 204 5.56 17.77 -14.44
C VAL A 204 6.86 17.51 -13.70
N ARG A 205 7.56 16.42 -14.05
CA ARG A 205 8.86 16.06 -13.45
C ARG A 205 9.86 17.21 -13.57
N ARG A 206 9.97 17.83 -14.75
CA ARG A 206 10.86 18.99 -14.96
C ARG A 206 10.53 20.15 -14.04
N VAL A 207 9.24 20.51 -13.88
CA VAL A 207 8.83 21.60 -12.97
C VAL A 207 9.21 21.28 -11.52
N VAL A 208 9.02 20.03 -11.08
CA VAL A 208 9.41 19.57 -9.73
C VAL A 208 10.93 19.66 -9.55
N GLU A 209 11.71 19.18 -10.51
CA GLU A 209 13.18 19.18 -10.47
C GLU A 209 13.77 20.60 -10.51
N GLU A 210 13.23 21.48 -11.36
CA GLU A 210 13.64 22.90 -11.45
C GLU A 210 13.36 23.65 -10.15
N ALA A 211 12.32 23.24 -9.40
CA ALA A 211 12.02 23.76 -8.07
C ALA A 211 12.85 23.10 -6.95
N GLY A 212 13.72 22.14 -7.27
CA GLY A 212 14.55 21.41 -6.31
C GLY A 212 13.76 20.36 -5.48
N GLY A 213 12.57 19.99 -5.93
CA GLY A 213 11.73 18.99 -5.29
C GLY A 213 12.02 17.56 -5.74
N ASP A 214 11.60 16.61 -4.92
CA ASP A 214 11.60 15.17 -5.25
C ASP A 214 10.27 14.57 -4.79
N ILE A 215 9.21 14.78 -5.56
CA ILE A 215 7.85 14.33 -5.21
C ILE A 215 7.46 13.15 -6.10
N LYS A 216 6.76 12.18 -5.52
CA LYS A 216 6.24 11.01 -6.23
C LYS A 216 5.07 11.39 -7.14
N LEU A 217 5.13 10.99 -8.41
CA LEU A 217 4.11 11.31 -9.42
C LEU A 217 3.18 10.12 -9.65
N ILE A 218 1.87 10.39 -9.61
CA ILE A 218 0.81 9.42 -9.89
C ILE A 218 0.04 9.91 -11.12
N ALA A 219 0.16 9.20 -12.24
CA ALA A 219 -0.62 9.56 -13.43
C ALA A 219 -2.08 9.16 -13.27
N LYS A 220 -3.01 10.09 -13.48
CA LYS A 220 -4.44 9.79 -13.54
C LYS A 220 -4.79 9.34 -14.96
N ILE A 221 -5.25 8.10 -15.07
CA ILE A 221 -5.64 7.48 -16.34
C ILE A 221 -7.13 7.78 -16.55
N GLU A 222 -7.38 8.84 -17.32
CA GLU A 222 -8.70 9.45 -17.54
C GLU A 222 -9.13 9.41 -19.01
N SER A 223 -8.21 9.13 -19.93
CA SER A 223 -8.46 9.23 -21.38
C SER A 223 -8.11 7.94 -22.13
N ARG A 224 -8.75 7.73 -23.28
CA ARG A 224 -8.43 6.62 -24.20
C ARG A 224 -6.96 6.60 -24.59
N LYS A 225 -6.38 7.77 -24.87
CA LYS A 225 -4.96 7.92 -25.25
C LYS A 225 -4.01 7.41 -24.17
N ALA A 226 -4.35 7.66 -22.91
CA ALA A 226 -3.58 7.14 -21.77
C ALA A 226 -3.65 5.62 -21.70
N VAL A 227 -4.83 5.03 -21.94
CA VAL A 227 -5.05 3.58 -21.95
C VAL A 227 -4.24 2.89 -23.07
N GLU A 228 -4.13 3.51 -24.24
CA GLU A 228 -3.31 3.00 -25.35
C GLU A 228 -1.80 3.07 -25.07
N ARG A 229 -1.38 3.85 -24.07
CA ARG A 229 0.01 4.20 -23.78
C ARG A 229 0.42 3.88 -22.34
N LEU A 230 -0.26 2.94 -21.71
CA LEU A 230 -0.03 2.59 -20.31
C LEU A 230 1.42 2.22 -20.02
N ASP A 231 2.06 1.46 -20.91
CA ASP A 231 3.44 1.02 -20.71
C ASP A 231 4.45 2.18 -20.67
N GLU A 232 4.35 3.16 -21.57
CA GLU A 232 5.28 4.31 -21.59
C GLU A 232 5.03 5.29 -20.44
N ILE A 233 3.77 5.46 -20.02
CA ILE A 233 3.41 6.26 -18.85
C ILE A 233 3.95 5.57 -17.61
N ALA A 234 3.73 4.26 -17.52
CA ALA A 234 4.21 3.43 -16.43
C ALA A 234 5.73 3.40 -16.34
N ASP A 235 6.53 3.82 -17.33
CA ASP A 235 7.99 3.91 -17.20
C ASP A 235 8.42 5.12 -16.37
N VAL A 236 7.69 6.23 -16.42
CA VAL A 236 8.12 7.54 -15.89
C VAL A 236 7.38 8.01 -14.64
N VAL A 237 6.39 7.25 -14.18
CA VAL A 237 5.60 7.53 -12.97
C VAL A 237 6.03 6.67 -11.78
N ASP A 238 5.64 7.08 -10.57
CA ASP A 238 5.75 6.27 -9.35
C ASP A 238 4.48 5.42 -9.13
N GLY A 239 3.37 5.80 -9.77
CA GLY A 239 2.09 5.08 -9.73
C GLY A 239 1.08 5.52 -10.78
N MET A 240 -0.04 4.81 -10.85
CA MET A 240 -1.19 5.19 -11.67
C MET A 240 -2.48 5.19 -10.85
N MET A 241 -3.38 6.12 -11.15
CA MET A 241 -4.72 6.21 -10.59
C MET A 241 -5.75 5.89 -11.68
N VAL A 242 -6.62 4.92 -11.42
CA VAL A 242 -7.76 4.58 -12.28
C VAL A 242 -8.91 5.52 -11.94
N ALA A 243 -9.09 6.57 -12.73
CA ALA A 243 -10.14 7.57 -12.55
C ALA A 243 -11.40 7.17 -13.34
N ARG A 244 -12.18 6.26 -12.76
CA ARG A 244 -13.28 5.55 -13.45
C ARG A 244 -14.40 6.45 -13.95
N GLY A 245 -14.70 7.54 -13.23
CA GLY A 245 -15.67 8.54 -13.61
C GLY A 245 -15.29 9.20 -14.92
N ASP A 246 -14.12 9.85 -14.96
CA ASP A 246 -13.61 10.53 -16.16
C ASP A 246 -13.35 9.54 -17.31
N LEU A 247 -12.75 8.39 -16.99
CA LEU A 247 -12.46 7.35 -17.98
C LEU A 247 -13.74 6.79 -18.62
N GLY A 248 -14.82 6.62 -17.84
CA GLY A 248 -16.11 6.13 -18.34
C GLY A 248 -16.83 7.10 -19.29
N VAL A 249 -16.38 8.36 -19.38
CA VAL A 249 -16.83 9.32 -20.39
C VAL A 249 -16.06 9.15 -21.71
N GLU A 250 -14.80 8.73 -21.64
CA GLU A 250 -13.87 8.64 -22.78
C GLU A 250 -13.86 7.26 -23.46
N ILE A 251 -14.21 6.19 -22.75
CA ILE A 251 -14.30 4.82 -23.27
C ILE A 251 -15.65 4.19 -22.92
N PRO A 252 -16.10 3.15 -23.66
CA PRO A 252 -17.31 2.41 -23.32
C PRO A 252 -17.29 1.94 -21.86
N THR A 253 -18.43 2.09 -21.16
CA THR A 253 -18.53 1.77 -19.73
C THR A 253 -18.22 0.30 -19.45
N GLU A 254 -18.56 -0.60 -20.37
CA GLU A 254 -18.25 -2.02 -20.31
C GLU A 254 -16.76 -2.36 -20.40
N ASP A 255 -15.92 -1.45 -20.94
CA ASP A 255 -14.47 -1.64 -21.07
C ASP A 255 -13.70 -1.21 -19.81
N VAL A 256 -14.26 -0.26 -19.03
CA VAL A 256 -13.62 0.31 -17.83
C VAL A 256 -13.16 -0.77 -16.83
N PRO A 257 -13.94 -1.82 -16.50
CA PRO A 257 -13.49 -2.86 -15.59
C PRO A 257 -12.28 -3.66 -16.10
N LEU A 258 -12.14 -3.82 -17.41
CA LEU A 258 -11.00 -4.53 -18.01
C LEU A 258 -9.75 -3.66 -18.00
N VAL A 259 -9.89 -2.37 -18.33
CA VAL A 259 -8.81 -1.38 -18.27
C VAL A 259 -8.29 -1.22 -16.84
N GLN A 260 -9.17 -1.20 -15.83
CA GLN A 260 -8.75 -1.19 -14.41
C GLN A 260 -7.79 -2.35 -14.11
N LYS A 261 -8.14 -3.57 -14.52
CA LYS A 261 -7.32 -4.77 -14.28
C LYS A 261 -5.97 -4.66 -15.00
N GLN A 262 -5.97 -4.16 -16.23
CA GLN A 262 -4.76 -3.94 -17.01
C GLN A 262 -3.81 -2.94 -16.32
N ILE A 263 -4.34 -1.81 -15.84
CA ILE A 263 -3.55 -0.79 -15.11
C ILE A 263 -2.93 -1.40 -13.84
N ILE A 264 -3.73 -2.14 -13.06
CA ILE A 264 -3.26 -2.81 -11.83
C ILE A 264 -2.15 -3.81 -12.15
N ASP A 265 -2.30 -4.61 -13.21
CA ASP A 265 -1.29 -5.60 -13.59
C ASP A 265 0.04 -4.97 -14.02
N ILE A 266 -0.03 -3.93 -14.85
CA ILE A 266 1.16 -3.20 -15.33
C ILE A 266 1.89 -2.59 -14.13
N CYS A 267 1.19 -1.85 -13.27
CA CYS A 267 1.77 -1.27 -12.06
C CYS A 267 2.39 -2.33 -11.16
N ARG A 268 1.64 -3.38 -10.82
CA ARG A 268 2.11 -4.43 -9.92
C ARG A 268 3.32 -5.17 -10.49
N SER A 269 3.38 -5.45 -11.79
CA SER A 269 4.54 -6.11 -12.42
C SER A 269 5.83 -5.32 -12.26
N ARG A 270 5.73 -3.99 -12.30
CA ARG A 270 6.83 -3.02 -12.17
C ARG A 270 7.06 -2.53 -10.73
N GLY A 271 6.33 -3.08 -9.75
CA GLY A 271 6.38 -2.59 -8.37
C GLY A 271 5.98 -1.12 -8.23
N LYS A 272 5.04 -0.65 -9.05
CA LYS A 272 4.46 0.70 -8.97
C LYS A 272 3.09 0.63 -8.32
N LEU A 273 2.68 1.71 -7.64
CA LEU A 273 1.41 1.73 -6.92
C LEU A 273 0.23 1.91 -7.87
N THR A 274 -0.92 1.35 -7.50
CA THR A 274 -2.21 1.64 -8.14
C THR A 274 -3.27 2.12 -7.16
N ILE A 275 -3.97 3.18 -7.53
CA ILE A 275 -5.13 3.71 -6.80
C ILE A 275 -6.38 3.50 -7.66
N VAL A 276 -7.41 2.85 -7.12
CA VAL A 276 -8.73 2.83 -7.76
C VAL A 276 -9.59 3.95 -7.17
N ALA A 277 -10.03 4.88 -8.02
CA ALA A 277 -10.66 6.12 -7.62
C ALA A 277 -12.01 6.35 -8.30
N THR A 278 -12.79 7.27 -7.71
CA THR A 278 -14.15 7.70 -8.12
C THR A 278 -15.19 6.59 -8.05
N GLN A 279 -16.47 6.93 -7.84
CA GLN A 279 -17.59 5.97 -7.82
C GLN A 279 -17.41 4.77 -6.86
N MET A 280 -16.67 4.95 -5.76
CA MET A 280 -16.43 3.87 -4.78
C MET A 280 -17.62 3.69 -3.86
N LEU A 281 -17.97 4.72 -3.07
CA LEU A 281 -19.10 4.71 -2.15
C LEU A 281 -19.97 5.97 -2.37
N ASP A 282 -20.14 6.43 -3.62
CA ASP A 282 -20.75 7.73 -3.97
C ASP A 282 -22.09 7.99 -3.27
N SER A 283 -22.94 6.96 -3.18
CA SER A 283 -24.24 7.07 -2.50
C SER A 283 -24.11 7.52 -1.05
N MET A 284 -22.95 7.31 -0.40
CA MET A 284 -22.66 7.73 0.96
C MET A 284 -22.42 9.24 1.14
N ILE A 285 -22.30 10.00 0.05
CA ILE A 285 -22.40 11.47 0.11
C ILE A 285 -23.74 11.88 0.76
N ARG A 286 -24.80 11.16 0.38
CA ARG A 286 -26.19 11.47 0.79
C ARG A 286 -26.71 10.50 1.85
N ASN A 287 -26.26 9.23 1.82
CA ASN A 287 -26.82 8.14 2.61
C ASN A 287 -25.84 7.61 3.66
N PRO A 288 -26.31 7.07 4.80
CA PRO A 288 -25.41 6.51 5.83
C PRO A 288 -24.86 5.11 5.48
N ARG A 289 -25.27 4.51 4.37
CA ARG A 289 -24.84 3.17 3.93
C ARG A 289 -24.70 3.16 2.41
N PRO A 290 -23.72 2.41 1.87
CA PRO A 290 -23.55 2.26 0.44
C PRO A 290 -24.57 1.25 -0.11
N THR A 291 -24.68 1.20 -1.42
CA THR A 291 -25.40 0.15 -2.13
C THR A 291 -24.59 -1.16 -2.09
N ARG A 292 -25.25 -2.28 -2.40
CA ARG A 292 -24.55 -3.58 -2.53
C ARG A 292 -23.60 -3.60 -3.73
N ALA A 293 -23.93 -2.85 -4.78
CA ALA A 293 -23.10 -2.73 -5.98
C ALA A 293 -21.78 -2.02 -5.64
N GLU A 294 -21.85 -0.88 -4.95
CA GLU A 294 -20.68 -0.13 -4.46
C GLU A 294 -19.80 -0.99 -3.53
N ALA A 295 -20.41 -1.70 -2.57
CA ALA A 295 -19.65 -2.58 -1.69
C ALA A 295 -18.95 -3.72 -2.45
N ASN A 296 -19.60 -4.28 -3.47
CA ASN A 296 -19.00 -5.30 -4.34
C ASN A 296 -17.88 -4.71 -5.21
N ASP A 297 -18.04 -3.48 -5.69
CA ASP A 297 -17.05 -2.80 -6.52
C ASP A 297 -15.75 -2.51 -5.75
N VAL A 298 -15.86 -1.97 -4.54
CA VAL A 298 -14.72 -1.80 -3.63
C VAL A 298 -14.01 -3.13 -3.35
N ALA A 299 -14.78 -4.19 -3.06
CA ALA A 299 -14.21 -5.51 -2.80
C ALA A 299 -13.47 -6.06 -4.03
N ASN A 300 -13.99 -5.86 -5.25
CA ASN A 300 -13.32 -6.29 -6.48
C ASN A 300 -12.05 -5.49 -6.76
N ALA A 301 -12.01 -4.18 -6.47
CA ALA A 301 -10.76 -3.41 -6.57
C ALA A 301 -9.64 -4.00 -5.69
N VAL A 302 -9.99 -4.44 -4.47
CA VAL A 302 -9.06 -5.15 -3.57
C VAL A 302 -8.61 -6.50 -4.17
N LEU A 303 -9.55 -7.31 -4.65
CA LEU A 303 -9.27 -8.64 -5.21
C LEU A 303 -8.52 -8.60 -6.54
N ASP A 304 -8.67 -7.51 -7.30
CA ASP A 304 -7.90 -7.25 -8.52
C ASP A 304 -6.43 -6.95 -8.22
N GLY A 305 -6.14 -6.47 -7.01
CA GLY A 305 -4.79 -6.23 -6.51
C GLY A 305 -4.40 -4.76 -6.35
N ALA A 306 -5.37 -3.83 -6.28
CA ALA A 306 -5.08 -2.41 -6.04
C ALA A 306 -4.29 -2.18 -4.74
N ASP A 307 -3.36 -1.22 -4.75
CA ASP A 307 -2.63 -0.83 -3.54
C ASP A 307 -3.47 0.07 -2.65
N ALA A 308 -4.34 0.89 -3.25
CA ALA A 308 -5.22 1.78 -2.53
C ALA A 308 -6.58 1.97 -3.21
N VAL A 309 -7.56 2.36 -2.38
CA VAL A 309 -8.90 2.78 -2.77
C VAL A 309 -9.13 4.22 -2.33
N MET A 310 -9.86 5.00 -3.11
CA MET A 310 -10.01 6.45 -2.88
C MET A 310 -11.46 6.89 -2.69
N LEU A 311 -11.72 7.64 -1.62
CA LEU A 311 -12.94 8.39 -1.39
C LEU A 311 -12.79 9.83 -1.91
N SER A 312 -13.80 10.28 -2.64
CA SER A 312 -13.87 11.59 -3.30
C SER A 312 -14.84 12.50 -2.56
N GLY A 313 -16.05 12.71 -3.10
CA GLY A 313 -17.07 13.54 -2.47
C GLY A 313 -17.53 13.00 -1.12
N GLU A 314 -17.43 11.69 -0.89
CA GLU A 314 -17.88 11.01 0.32
C GLU A 314 -17.22 11.57 1.59
N SER A 315 -15.90 11.79 1.53
CA SER A 315 -15.13 12.37 2.64
C SER A 315 -15.03 13.88 2.57
N ALA A 316 -15.04 14.48 1.36
CA ALA A 316 -14.81 15.91 1.19
C ALA A 316 -16.03 16.77 1.52
N ALA A 317 -17.22 16.38 1.04
CA ALA A 317 -18.45 17.18 1.16
C ALA A 317 -19.68 16.35 1.57
N GLY A 318 -19.51 15.06 1.82
CA GLY A 318 -20.58 14.14 2.21
C GLY A 318 -21.12 14.41 3.61
N LYS A 319 -22.35 13.94 3.86
CA LYS A 319 -23.00 14.04 5.17
C LYS A 319 -22.38 13.12 6.24
N TYR A 320 -21.63 12.11 5.82
CA TYR A 320 -21.15 11.02 6.68
C TYR A 320 -19.66 10.71 6.46
N PRO A 321 -18.74 11.70 6.54
CA PRO A 321 -17.35 11.53 6.11
C PRO A 321 -16.60 10.46 6.91
N VAL A 322 -16.68 10.48 8.24
CA VAL A 322 -16.05 9.44 9.09
C VAL A 322 -16.61 8.05 8.78
N ARG A 323 -17.94 7.94 8.71
CA ARG A 323 -18.64 6.67 8.48
C ARG A 323 -18.36 6.09 7.09
N ALA A 324 -18.13 6.92 6.08
CA ALA A 324 -17.71 6.47 4.76
C ALA A 324 -16.35 5.78 4.83
N VAL A 325 -15.39 6.36 5.54
CA VAL A 325 -14.04 5.78 5.75
C VAL A 325 -14.13 4.48 6.57
N GLU A 326 -14.90 4.46 7.66
CA GLU A 326 -15.11 3.22 8.42
C GLU A 326 -15.74 2.11 7.57
N THR A 327 -16.65 2.48 6.67
CA THR A 327 -17.32 1.52 5.78
C THR A 327 -16.36 0.99 4.73
N MET A 328 -15.57 1.86 4.12
CA MET A 328 -14.47 1.50 3.22
C MET A 328 -13.52 0.53 3.92
N ALA A 329 -13.04 0.86 5.11
CA ALA A 329 -12.13 0.02 5.89
C ALA A 329 -12.72 -1.36 6.22
N ARG A 330 -14.01 -1.45 6.58
CA ARG A 330 -14.68 -2.74 6.81
C ARG A 330 -14.78 -3.59 5.55
N ILE A 331 -15.08 -2.99 4.39
CA ILE A 331 -15.15 -3.72 3.12
C ILE A 331 -13.75 -4.22 2.74
N VAL A 332 -12.75 -3.35 2.81
CA VAL A 332 -11.34 -3.68 2.55
C VAL A 332 -10.90 -4.85 3.43
N HIS A 333 -11.07 -4.75 4.75
CA HIS A 333 -10.68 -5.79 5.68
C HIS A 333 -11.35 -7.14 5.35
N ARG A 334 -12.66 -7.13 5.04
CA ARG A 334 -13.38 -8.35 4.70
C ARG A 334 -12.92 -8.95 3.36
N ALA A 335 -12.55 -8.12 2.39
CA ALA A 335 -11.99 -8.58 1.12
C ALA A 335 -10.57 -9.16 1.31
N GLU A 336 -9.77 -8.58 2.22
CA GLU A 336 -8.42 -9.04 2.54
C GLU A 336 -8.39 -10.45 3.15
N GLU A 337 -9.34 -10.79 4.02
CA GLU A 337 -9.52 -12.16 4.54
C GLU A 337 -9.74 -13.19 3.42
N GLY A 338 -10.21 -12.75 2.26
CA GLY A 338 -10.47 -13.57 1.08
C GLY A 338 -9.31 -13.69 0.10
N LEU A 339 -8.21 -12.94 0.27
CA LEU A 339 -7.16 -12.81 -0.76
C LEU A 339 -6.57 -14.16 -1.17
N VAL A 340 -6.23 -15.03 -0.22
CA VAL A 340 -5.61 -16.34 -0.51
C VAL A 340 -6.50 -17.19 -1.44
N ARG A 341 -7.82 -17.04 -1.36
CA ARG A 341 -8.78 -17.85 -2.11
C ARG A 341 -9.31 -17.18 -3.36
N TRP A 342 -9.54 -15.87 -3.31
CA TRP A 342 -10.33 -15.13 -4.29
C TRP A 342 -9.53 -14.06 -5.03
N GLN A 343 -8.31 -13.77 -4.62
CA GLN A 343 -7.48 -12.82 -5.35
C GLN A 343 -7.28 -13.33 -6.76
N ARG A 344 -7.42 -12.42 -7.74
CA ARG A 344 -7.14 -12.73 -9.13
C ARG A 344 -5.68 -13.21 -9.25
N PRO A 345 -5.42 -14.36 -9.90
CA PRO A 345 -4.06 -14.80 -10.15
C PRO A 345 -3.29 -13.68 -10.85
N PHE A 346 -2.07 -13.43 -10.39
CA PHE A 346 -1.20 -12.46 -11.04
C PHE A 346 -0.71 -13.09 -12.36
N ALA A 347 -1.36 -12.72 -13.45
CA ALA A 347 -1.20 -13.36 -14.76
C ALA A 347 -0.04 -12.78 -15.59
N VAL A 348 0.47 -11.61 -15.20
CA VAL A 348 1.59 -10.96 -15.88
C VAL A 348 2.89 -11.41 -15.21
N PRO A 349 3.85 -11.99 -15.96
CA PRO A 349 5.18 -12.27 -15.42
C PRO A 349 5.78 -10.99 -14.84
N THR A 350 6.52 -11.08 -13.73
CA THR A 350 7.37 -9.95 -13.33
C THR A 350 8.38 -9.74 -14.44
N LEU A 351 8.29 -8.60 -15.14
CA LEU A 351 9.06 -8.31 -16.37
C LEU A 351 10.55 -8.03 -16.09
N GLU A 352 10.95 -7.98 -14.83
CA GLU A 352 12.32 -7.68 -14.42
C GLU A 352 12.96 -8.90 -13.74
N ASP A 353 13.81 -9.62 -14.47
CA ASP A 353 14.75 -10.60 -13.90
C ASP A 353 15.92 -9.86 -13.19
N SER A 354 15.59 -8.97 -12.25
CA SER A 354 16.56 -8.19 -11.49
C SER A 354 16.89 -8.85 -10.16
N VAL A 355 18.08 -8.56 -9.60
CA VAL A 355 18.46 -9.04 -8.25
C VAL A 355 17.44 -8.58 -7.19
N PRO A 356 16.99 -7.31 -7.17
CA PRO A 356 15.91 -6.88 -6.27
C PRO A 356 14.63 -7.69 -6.40
N ASP A 357 14.26 -8.05 -7.62
CA ASP A 357 13.06 -8.83 -7.88
C ASP A 357 13.16 -10.25 -7.31
N GLY A 358 14.22 -10.97 -7.67
CA GLY A 358 14.44 -12.33 -7.20
C GLY A 358 14.58 -12.43 -5.68
N VAL A 359 15.28 -11.48 -5.05
CA VAL A 359 15.42 -11.44 -3.59
C VAL A 359 14.09 -11.14 -2.90
N SER A 360 13.28 -10.23 -3.44
CA SER A 360 11.97 -9.89 -2.88
C SER A 360 10.99 -11.06 -3.00
N MET A 361 10.98 -11.75 -4.14
CA MET A 361 10.20 -12.97 -4.33
C MET A 361 10.60 -14.05 -3.31
N ALA A 362 11.91 -14.28 -3.16
CA ALA A 362 12.44 -15.24 -2.20
C ALA A 362 12.09 -14.88 -0.75
N ALA A 363 12.09 -13.59 -0.40
CA ALA A 363 11.68 -13.10 0.92
C ALA A 363 10.22 -13.46 1.24
N VAL A 364 9.31 -13.23 0.29
CA VAL A 364 7.89 -13.56 0.46
C VAL A 364 7.66 -15.06 0.58
N GLU A 365 8.28 -15.85 -0.29
CA GLU A 365 8.12 -17.31 -0.24
C GLU A 365 8.70 -17.90 1.05
N LEU A 366 9.84 -17.38 1.50
CA LEU A 366 10.45 -17.81 2.75
C LEU A 366 9.60 -17.43 3.97
N ALA A 367 9.08 -16.19 4.00
CA ALA A 367 8.20 -15.73 5.06
C ALA A 367 6.95 -16.63 5.18
N ARG A 368 6.36 -17.01 4.05
CA ARG A 368 5.22 -17.93 3.99
C ARG A 368 5.58 -19.32 4.50
N LYS A 369 6.68 -19.92 4.02
CA LYS A 369 7.12 -21.26 4.44
C LYS A 369 7.45 -21.35 5.93
N LEU A 370 8.10 -20.33 6.47
CA LEU A 370 8.53 -20.30 7.86
C LEU A 370 7.48 -19.75 8.83
N ARG A 371 6.31 -19.34 8.31
CA ARG A 371 5.27 -18.64 9.07
C ARG A 371 5.86 -17.45 9.84
N ALA A 372 6.68 -16.66 9.15
CA ALA A 372 7.31 -15.49 9.72
C ALA A 372 6.24 -14.48 10.16
N ARG A 373 6.44 -13.87 11.32
CA ARG A 373 5.56 -12.85 11.89
C ARG A 373 5.46 -11.64 10.97
N ALA A 374 6.57 -11.24 10.36
CA ALA A 374 6.65 -10.10 9.45
C ALA A 374 7.86 -10.21 8.52
N ILE A 375 7.80 -9.47 7.41
CA ILE A 375 8.98 -9.14 6.60
C ILE A 375 9.46 -7.75 7.02
N VAL A 376 10.71 -7.65 7.46
CA VAL A 376 11.35 -6.37 7.82
C VAL A 376 12.17 -5.89 6.64
N SER A 377 11.67 -4.85 5.96
CA SER A 377 12.35 -4.23 4.83
C SER A 377 13.14 -3.02 5.32
N LEU A 378 14.46 -3.15 5.42
CA LEU A 378 15.33 -2.01 5.70
C LEU A 378 15.44 -1.17 4.43
N THR A 379 15.06 0.10 4.50
CA THR A 379 14.98 0.96 3.33
C THR A 379 15.17 2.43 3.68
N ARG A 380 15.71 3.20 2.75
CA ARG A 380 15.81 4.66 2.87
C ARG A 380 14.78 5.38 2.02
N SER A 381 14.60 4.94 0.77
CA SER A 381 13.67 5.51 -0.22
C SER A 381 12.34 4.76 -0.34
N GLY A 382 12.18 3.62 0.33
CA GLY A 382 10.99 2.77 0.23
C GLY A 382 11.05 1.70 -0.87
N SER A 383 11.99 1.79 -1.82
CA SER A 383 12.11 0.86 -2.96
C SER A 383 12.08 -0.63 -2.58
N THR A 384 12.86 -1.04 -1.58
CA THR A 384 12.84 -2.43 -1.05
C THR A 384 11.44 -2.84 -0.57
N ALA A 385 10.74 -1.96 0.15
CA ALA A 385 9.41 -2.28 0.67
C ALA A 385 8.39 -2.46 -0.47
N THR A 386 8.47 -1.62 -1.50
CA THR A 386 7.61 -1.71 -2.69
C THR A 386 7.86 -3.00 -3.48
N MET A 387 9.14 -3.40 -3.63
CA MET A 387 9.50 -4.65 -4.31
C MET A 387 9.00 -5.89 -3.57
N VAL A 388 8.97 -5.88 -2.23
CA VAL A 388 8.32 -6.95 -1.46
C VAL A 388 6.80 -6.88 -1.59
N SER A 389 6.23 -5.67 -1.55
CA SER A 389 4.79 -5.42 -1.59
C SER A 389 4.11 -5.98 -2.84
N LYS A 390 4.75 -5.91 -4.01
CA LYS A 390 4.14 -6.39 -5.27
C LYS A 390 3.86 -7.90 -5.28
N TYR A 391 4.58 -8.67 -4.47
CA TYR A 391 4.38 -10.11 -4.29
C TYR A 391 3.26 -10.45 -3.30
N ARG A 392 2.66 -9.44 -2.68
CA ARG A 392 1.47 -9.54 -1.81
C ARG A 392 1.62 -10.56 -0.66
N PRO A 393 2.67 -10.46 0.20
CA PRO A 393 2.87 -11.40 1.30
C PRO A 393 1.69 -11.46 2.27
N GLU A 394 1.48 -12.64 2.88
CA GLU A 394 0.44 -12.87 3.89
C GLU A 394 0.74 -12.14 5.21
N CYS A 395 2.00 -12.08 5.63
CA CYS A 395 2.43 -11.32 6.80
C CYS A 395 2.61 -9.82 6.46
N PRO A 396 2.58 -8.92 7.47
CA PRO A 396 2.84 -7.49 7.25
C PRO A 396 4.29 -7.24 6.81
N ILE A 397 4.47 -6.17 6.03
CA ILE A 397 5.79 -5.65 5.66
C ILE A 397 6.10 -4.46 6.57
N LEU A 398 7.07 -4.61 7.44
CA LEU A 398 7.56 -3.54 8.32
C LEU A 398 8.70 -2.84 7.60
N ALA A 399 8.42 -1.65 7.05
CA ALA A 399 9.42 -0.88 6.35
C ALA A 399 10.16 0.02 7.34
N VAL A 400 11.35 -0.42 7.73
CA VAL A 400 12.17 0.30 8.69
C VAL A 400 13.04 1.29 7.93
N THR A 401 12.86 2.58 8.23
CA THR A 401 13.55 3.67 7.54
C THR A 401 14.03 4.73 8.54
N PRO A 402 15.11 5.47 8.22
CA PRO A 402 15.54 6.68 8.92
C PRO A 402 14.96 7.99 8.33
N SER A 403 14.20 7.91 7.24
CA SER A 403 13.59 9.06 6.56
C SER A 403 12.12 9.23 6.96
N GLU A 404 11.78 10.37 7.58
CA GLU A 404 10.38 10.72 7.86
C GLU A 404 9.57 10.89 6.57
N LYS A 405 10.16 11.50 5.53
CA LYS A 405 9.53 11.62 4.22
C LYS A 405 9.14 10.26 3.65
N SER A 406 10.07 9.30 3.68
CA SER A 406 9.80 7.96 3.16
C SER A 406 8.84 7.17 4.04
N CYS A 407 8.79 7.43 5.36
CA CYS A 407 7.70 6.90 6.19
C CYS A 407 6.33 7.32 5.64
N ARG A 408 6.18 8.59 5.26
CA ARG A 408 4.91 9.12 4.73
C ARG A 408 4.61 8.58 3.34
N GLU A 409 5.59 8.54 2.44
CA GLU A 409 5.42 7.95 1.11
C GLU A 409 4.97 6.48 1.22
N MET A 410 5.58 5.69 2.10
CA MET A 410 5.25 4.28 2.29
C MET A 410 3.86 4.03 2.90
N CYS A 411 3.17 5.06 3.42
CA CYS A 411 1.78 4.94 3.86
C CYS A 411 0.83 4.52 2.73
N LEU A 412 1.20 4.74 1.47
CA LEU A 412 0.40 4.40 0.30
C LEU A 412 0.72 3.00 -0.29
N TYR A 413 1.79 2.34 0.18
CA TYR A 413 2.20 1.05 -0.39
C TYR A 413 1.44 -0.12 0.25
N TRP A 414 0.92 -1.02 -0.56
CA TRP A 414 0.11 -2.14 -0.08
C TRP A 414 0.85 -2.99 0.96
N GLY A 415 0.19 -3.28 2.08
CA GLY A 415 0.72 -4.16 3.12
C GLY A 415 1.96 -3.65 3.85
N VAL A 416 2.41 -2.42 3.54
CA VAL A 416 3.56 -1.78 4.18
C VAL A 416 3.11 -0.98 5.39
N PHE A 417 3.86 -1.14 6.48
CA PHE A 417 3.73 -0.42 7.73
C PHE A 417 5.08 0.27 8.01
N PRO A 418 5.17 1.61 7.83
CA PRO A 418 6.42 2.32 8.03
C PRO A 418 6.79 2.37 9.51
N VAL A 419 8.07 2.11 9.81
CA VAL A 419 8.62 2.12 11.16
C VAL A 419 9.85 3.02 11.19
N MET A 420 9.72 4.13 11.91
CA MET A 420 10.80 5.10 12.09
C MET A 420 11.90 4.51 12.97
N CYS A 421 13.12 4.37 12.44
CA CYS A 421 14.32 3.95 13.16
C CYS A 421 15.54 4.77 12.70
N PRO A 422 16.30 5.39 13.61
CA PRO A 422 17.55 6.08 13.26
C PRO A 422 18.56 5.16 12.56
N GLU A 423 19.44 5.74 11.73
CA GLU A 423 20.54 4.99 11.11
C GLU A 423 21.51 4.46 12.18
N GLY A 424 21.79 3.15 12.13
CA GLY A 424 22.85 2.52 12.90
C GLY A 424 24.21 2.68 12.19
N GLY A 425 25.30 2.62 12.95
CA GLY A 425 26.64 2.82 12.39
C GLY A 425 27.15 1.66 11.52
N THR A 426 26.76 0.41 11.83
CA THR A 426 27.14 -0.78 11.07
C THR A 426 25.91 -1.58 10.66
N GLU A 427 26.04 -2.44 9.65
CA GLU A 427 24.94 -3.26 9.14
C GLU A 427 24.30 -4.15 10.20
N GLU A 428 25.14 -4.83 10.99
CA GLU A 428 24.69 -5.69 12.09
C GLU A 428 24.01 -4.87 13.20
N GLN A 429 24.48 -3.64 13.45
CA GLN A 429 23.87 -2.75 14.43
C GLN A 429 22.50 -2.27 13.95
N THR A 430 22.38 -1.86 12.69
CA THR A 430 21.11 -1.45 12.08
C THR A 430 20.09 -2.59 12.11
N ILE A 431 20.48 -3.83 11.81
CA ILE A 431 19.58 -4.99 11.92
C ILE A 431 19.10 -5.17 13.36
N LYS A 432 20.00 -5.11 14.34
CA LYS A 432 19.63 -5.27 15.77
C LYS A 432 18.71 -4.15 16.25
N ASP A 433 18.98 -2.92 15.85
CA ASP A 433 18.17 -1.76 16.21
C ASP A 433 16.78 -1.85 15.55
N ALA A 434 16.71 -2.23 14.28
CA ALA A 434 15.45 -2.48 13.59
C ALA A 434 14.59 -3.54 14.29
N VAL A 435 15.18 -4.69 14.64
CA VAL A 435 14.47 -5.74 15.39
C VAL A 435 14.02 -5.23 16.75
N ARG A 436 14.88 -4.50 17.48
CA ARG A 436 14.51 -3.91 18.78
C ARG A 436 13.34 -2.94 18.63
N THR A 437 13.34 -2.07 17.63
CA THR A 437 12.25 -1.12 17.38
C THR A 437 10.95 -1.83 17.03
N VAL A 438 11.02 -2.86 16.17
CA VAL A 438 9.87 -3.70 15.81
C VAL A 438 9.23 -4.34 17.04
N VAL A 439 10.03 -4.88 17.95
CA VAL A 439 9.56 -5.47 19.22
C VAL A 439 9.00 -4.40 20.16
N GLN A 440 9.69 -3.26 20.33
CA GLN A 440 9.24 -2.16 21.18
C GLN A 440 7.91 -1.56 20.72
N ARG A 441 7.63 -1.56 19.42
CA ARG A 441 6.35 -1.10 18.85
C ARG A 441 5.25 -2.16 18.88
N GLY A 442 5.53 -3.38 19.33
CA GLY A 442 4.54 -4.46 19.48
C GLY A 442 4.21 -5.21 18.19
N TYR A 443 5.01 -5.06 17.12
CA TYR A 443 4.78 -5.78 15.87
C TYR A 443 5.23 -7.25 15.93
N ALA A 444 6.21 -7.56 16.78
CA ALA A 444 6.72 -8.91 17.03
C ALA A 444 7.11 -9.10 18.50
N GLU A 445 7.12 -10.35 18.96
CA GLU A 445 7.39 -10.73 20.34
C GLU A 445 8.55 -11.75 20.44
N GLU A 446 8.98 -12.06 21.66
CA GLU A 446 9.97 -13.12 21.88
C GLU A 446 9.37 -14.46 21.42
N GLY A 447 10.13 -15.20 20.60
CA GLY A 447 9.72 -16.43 19.96
C GLY A 447 9.33 -16.28 18.48
N ASP A 448 9.06 -15.07 18.01
CA ASP A 448 8.70 -14.83 16.61
C ASP A 448 9.91 -15.00 15.67
N MET A 449 9.59 -15.31 14.41
CA MET A 449 10.56 -15.33 13.32
C MET A 449 10.28 -14.19 12.35
N LEU A 450 11.32 -13.48 11.94
CA LEU A 450 11.29 -12.40 10.97
C LEU A 450 12.08 -12.79 9.72
N VAL A 451 11.64 -12.32 8.56
CA VAL A 451 12.46 -12.30 7.34
C VAL A 451 12.90 -10.87 7.10
N ILE A 452 14.20 -10.62 7.10
CA ILE A 452 14.79 -9.30 6.91
C ILE A 452 15.33 -9.21 5.49
N THR A 453 15.02 -8.12 4.80
CA THR A 453 15.60 -7.80 3.49
C THR A 453 16.07 -6.35 3.43
N ALA A 454 17.16 -6.12 2.69
CA ALA A 454 17.77 -4.79 2.55
C ALA A 454 18.54 -4.70 1.22
N GLY A 455 18.94 -3.47 0.88
CA GLY A 455 19.93 -3.23 -0.14
C GLY A 455 21.29 -2.89 0.43
N MET A 456 22.32 -3.56 -0.08
CA MET A 456 23.71 -3.45 0.39
C MET A 456 24.60 -2.79 -0.69
N PRO A 457 25.48 -1.85 -0.32
CA PRO A 457 25.67 -1.30 1.02
C PRO A 457 24.45 -0.48 1.49
N LEU A 458 24.19 -0.49 2.80
CA LEU A 458 23.08 0.28 3.37
C LEU A 458 23.24 1.77 3.02
N GLY A 459 22.15 2.41 2.60
CA GLY A 459 22.12 3.82 2.20
C GLY A 459 22.12 4.04 0.68
N VAL A 460 22.45 3.02 -0.13
CA VAL A 460 22.28 3.07 -1.58
C VAL A 460 20.86 2.61 -1.93
N SER A 461 20.13 3.46 -2.66
CA SER A 461 18.76 3.12 -3.12
C SER A 461 18.78 2.20 -4.34
N GLY A 462 17.76 1.36 -4.47
CA GLY A 462 17.54 0.53 -5.66
C GLY A 462 18.30 -0.81 -5.68
N THR A 463 19.02 -1.17 -4.62
CA THR A 463 19.89 -2.36 -4.60
C THR A 463 19.45 -3.45 -3.63
N THR A 464 18.17 -3.84 -3.59
CA THR A 464 17.72 -4.97 -2.74
C THR A 464 18.47 -6.26 -3.12
N ASN A 465 19.35 -6.74 -2.25
CA ASN A 465 20.25 -7.86 -2.56
C ASN A 465 20.58 -8.76 -1.36
N MET A 466 19.97 -8.49 -0.19
CA MET A 466 20.19 -9.26 1.03
C MET A 466 18.88 -9.82 1.56
N LEU A 467 18.97 -11.05 2.07
CA LEU A 467 17.90 -11.74 2.77
C LEU A 467 18.49 -12.46 4.00
N ARG A 468 17.82 -12.32 5.16
CA ARG A 468 18.21 -12.96 6.41
C ARG A 468 16.98 -13.43 7.17
N VAL A 469 17.01 -14.67 7.65
CA VAL A 469 16.03 -15.16 8.63
C VAL A 469 16.53 -14.79 10.03
N TYR A 470 15.67 -14.19 10.84
CA TYR A 470 16.00 -13.74 12.18
C TYR A 470 14.99 -14.26 13.19
N THR A 471 15.43 -15.11 14.11
CA THR A 471 14.60 -15.59 15.22
C THR A 471 14.77 -14.66 16.42
N ILE A 472 13.67 -14.11 16.92
CA ILE A 472 13.66 -13.30 18.13
C ILE A 472 13.69 -14.25 19.32
N GLY A 473 14.81 -14.37 20.00
CA GLY A 473 14.90 -15.22 21.19
C GLY A 473 16.23 -15.12 21.90
N GLN A 474 16.20 -15.20 23.22
CA GLN A 474 17.41 -15.29 24.01
C GLN A 474 17.95 -16.73 23.98
N ILE A 475 19.15 -16.91 23.42
CA ILE A 475 19.90 -18.16 23.54
C ILE A 475 20.45 -18.25 24.97
N VAL A 476 20.02 -19.28 25.71
CA VAL A 476 20.38 -19.50 27.12
C VAL A 476 21.41 -20.61 27.31
N ALA A 477 21.53 -21.51 26.35
CA ALA A 477 22.61 -22.50 26.30
C ALA A 477 22.92 -22.89 24.85
N ARG A 478 24.17 -23.34 24.62
CA ARG A 478 24.64 -23.87 23.33
C ARG A 478 25.53 -25.06 23.58
N GLY A 479 25.34 -26.14 22.82
CA GLY A 479 26.14 -27.35 22.92
C GLY A 479 26.23 -28.09 21.59
N LEU A 480 26.77 -29.30 21.66
CA LEU A 480 26.91 -30.21 20.54
C LEU A 480 25.59 -30.96 20.29
N PRO A 481 25.03 -30.88 19.08
CA PRO A 481 23.84 -31.63 18.72
C PRO A 481 24.15 -33.14 18.61
N VAL A 482 23.29 -33.99 19.18
CA VAL A 482 23.43 -35.45 19.09
C VAL A 482 22.35 -36.04 18.18
N LEU A 483 21.09 -35.94 18.60
CA LEU A 483 19.94 -36.38 17.82
C LEU A 483 19.09 -35.15 17.44
N PRO A 484 18.87 -34.87 16.15
CA PRO A 484 18.09 -33.72 15.71
C PRO A 484 16.61 -33.81 16.06
N GLY A 485 16.03 -32.66 16.40
CA GLY A 485 14.67 -32.49 16.85
C GLY A 485 14.45 -31.09 17.44
N VAL A 486 13.24 -30.58 17.33
CA VAL A 486 12.85 -29.31 17.95
C VAL A 486 11.73 -29.59 18.92
N VAL A 487 11.95 -29.22 20.18
CA VAL A 487 11.05 -29.55 21.28
C VAL A 487 10.89 -28.33 22.18
N THR A 488 9.66 -28.07 22.60
CA THR A 488 9.36 -27.06 23.61
C THR A 488 8.83 -27.76 24.86
N GLY A 489 9.41 -27.44 26.02
CA GLY A 489 9.03 -28.09 27.26
C GLY A 489 9.50 -27.32 28.48
N ARG A 490 9.03 -27.77 29.64
CA ARG A 490 9.43 -27.21 30.92
C ARG A 490 10.76 -27.82 31.35
N VAL A 491 11.70 -26.97 31.73
CA VAL A 491 13.00 -27.37 32.25
C VAL A 491 12.84 -28.06 33.60
N LEU A 492 13.52 -29.20 33.75
CA LEU A 492 13.84 -29.82 35.02
C LEU A 492 15.37 -29.86 35.17
N VAL A 493 15.91 -29.01 36.04
CA VAL A 493 17.35 -29.03 36.38
C VAL A 493 17.58 -30.08 37.45
N VAL A 494 18.44 -31.05 37.16
CA VAL A 494 18.76 -32.20 38.02
C VAL A 494 20.23 -32.17 38.38
N LYS A 495 20.54 -32.03 39.67
CA LYS A 495 21.91 -32.09 40.20
C LYS A 495 22.19 -33.43 40.87
N LYS A 496 21.17 -34.06 41.42
CA LYS A 496 21.23 -35.41 42.02
C LYS A 496 20.05 -36.24 41.52
N VAL A 497 20.20 -37.57 41.55
CA VAL A 497 19.16 -38.50 41.09
C VAL A 497 17.85 -38.33 41.87
N GLU A 498 17.90 -37.87 43.12
CA GLU A 498 16.69 -37.57 43.91
C GLU A 498 15.84 -36.43 43.32
N ASP A 499 16.43 -35.51 42.55
CA ASP A 499 15.70 -34.40 41.94
C ASP A 499 14.74 -34.86 40.81
N LEU A 500 14.90 -36.10 40.33
CA LEU A 500 14.07 -36.70 39.26
C LEU A 500 12.68 -37.11 39.74
N VAL A 501 12.40 -37.09 41.05
CA VAL A 501 11.11 -37.52 41.62
C VAL A 501 9.95 -36.61 41.15
N GLY A 502 10.24 -35.38 40.71
CA GLY A 502 9.25 -34.42 40.20
C GLY A 502 9.05 -34.41 38.67
N ILE A 503 9.66 -35.34 37.93
CA ILE A 503 9.64 -35.33 36.46
C ILE A 503 8.23 -35.59 35.90
N GLN A 504 7.83 -34.78 34.92
CA GLN A 504 6.56 -34.95 34.21
C GLN A 504 6.79 -35.24 32.73
N ASN A 505 5.78 -35.82 32.10
CA ASN A 505 5.80 -36.08 30.67
C ASN A 505 5.97 -34.77 29.90
N GLY A 506 6.94 -34.72 28.99
CA GLY A 506 7.24 -33.55 28.17
C GLY A 506 8.30 -32.61 28.75
N ASP A 507 8.86 -32.88 29.94
CA ASP A 507 9.93 -32.05 30.52
C ASP A 507 11.22 -32.11 29.70
N VAL A 508 11.99 -31.03 29.74
CA VAL A 508 13.36 -30.95 29.21
C VAL A 508 14.33 -31.18 30.37
N LEU A 509 15.04 -32.29 30.34
CA LEU A 509 16.03 -32.62 31.37
C LEU A 509 17.31 -31.82 31.17
N VAL A 510 17.75 -31.09 32.20
CA VAL A 510 19.01 -30.36 32.21
C VAL A 510 19.88 -30.87 33.35
N THR A 511 21.08 -31.36 33.07
CA THR A 511 21.98 -31.91 34.11
C THR A 511 23.46 -31.74 33.75
N GLY A 512 24.37 -32.02 34.69
CA GLY A 512 25.81 -32.02 34.41
C GLY A 512 26.18 -33.16 33.47
N SER A 513 25.82 -34.39 33.85
CA SER A 513 25.96 -35.61 33.05
C SER A 513 24.91 -36.64 33.48
N THR A 514 24.57 -37.58 32.61
CA THR A 514 23.64 -38.67 32.92
C THR A 514 24.39 -39.95 33.31
N THR A 515 23.80 -40.75 34.19
CA THR A 515 24.26 -42.11 34.54
C THR A 515 23.17 -43.14 34.29
N LYS A 516 23.45 -44.43 34.54
CA LYS A 516 22.49 -45.54 34.37
C LYS A 516 21.18 -45.34 35.14
N ASP A 517 21.20 -44.63 36.27
CA ASP A 517 20.02 -44.38 37.09
C ASP A 517 18.99 -43.44 36.45
N TYR A 518 19.41 -42.67 35.43
CA TYR A 518 18.54 -41.75 34.70
C TYR A 518 17.66 -42.47 33.69
N VAL A 519 18.09 -43.63 33.18
CA VAL A 519 17.45 -44.33 32.04
C VAL A 519 15.97 -44.60 32.28
N LYS A 520 15.57 -44.94 33.51
CA LYS A 520 14.17 -45.19 33.91
C LYS A 520 13.25 -43.96 33.89
N TYR A 521 13.78 -42.78 33.64
CA TYR A 521 13.03 -41.52 33.57
C TYR A 521 13.12 -40.85 32.20
N LEU A 522 14.01 -41.33 31.31
CA LEU A 522 14.26 -40.69 30.02
C LEU A 522 13.12 -40.88 29.02
N ASP A 523 12.25 -41.85 29.24
CA ASP A 523 11.01 -42.08 28.50
C ASP A 523 9.96 -40.97 28.71
N LYS A 524 10.05 -40.23 29.82
CA LYS A 524 9.11 -39.16 30.16
C LYS A 524 9.53 -37.80 29.62
N VAL A 525 10.81 -37.62 29.31
CA VAL A 525 11.33 -36.31 28.86
C VAL A 525 11.18 -36.17 27.36
N SER A 526 11.13 -34.93 26.91
CA SER A 526 11.03 -34.58 25.51
C SER A 526 12.37 -34.18 24.90
N ALA A 527 13.34 -33.77 25.73
CA ALA A 527 14.73 -33.54 25.31
C ALA A 527 15.71 -33.62 26.50
N VAL A 528 16.99 -33.85 26.19
CA VAL A 528 18.09 -33.87 27.19
C VAL A 528 19.16 -32.84 26.84
N VAL A 529 19.55 -32.04 27.83
CA VAL A 529 20.65 -31.07 27.74
C VAL A 529 21.66 -31.36 28.85
N THR A 530 22.91 -31.68 28.49
CA THR A 530 23.99 -31.90 29.46
C THR A 530 25.13 -30.89 29.35
N GLU A 531 25.69 -30.44 30.46
CA GLU A 531 26.86 -29.54 30.47
C GLU A 531 28.13 -30.24 30.01
N GLU A 532 28.30 -31.50 30.41
CA GLU A 532 29.43 -32.34 30.07
C GLU A 532 29.08 -33.31 28.95
N GLY A 533 30.11 -33.77 28.23
CA GLY A 533 30.01 -34.87 27.28
C GLY A 533 30.50 -34.55 25.87
N GLY A 534 30.24 -35.53 25.00
CA GLY A 534 30.54 -35.55 23.58
C GLY A 534 29.73 -36.67 22.92
N LEU A 535 29.93 -36.94 21.63
CA LEU A 535 29.11 -37.91 20.89
C LEU A 535 29.13 -39.34 21.46
N THR A 536 30.14 -39.68 22.26
CA THR A 536 30.30 -40.99 22.92
C THR A 536 29.93 -40.97 24.40
N SER A 537 29.40 -39.85 24.92
CA SER A 537 28.97 -39.75 26.31
C SER A 537 27.72 -40.60 26.57
N HIS A 538 27.51 -40.98 27.83
CA HIS A 538 26.31 -41.74 28.23
C HIS A 538 25.02 -41.05 27.78
N ALA A 539 24.93 -39.72 27.94
CA ALA A 539 23.76 -38.94 27.53
C ALA A 539 23.53 -39.02 26.01
N ALA A 540 24.61 -38.95 25.22
CA ALA A 540 24.52 -39.03 23.76
C ALA A 540 24.07 -40.42 23.30
N ILE A 541 24.70 -41.49 23.80
CA ILE A 541 24.40 -42.88 23.39
C ILE A 541 22.96 -43.25 23.75
N VAL A 542 22.55 -42.99 24.98
CA VAL A 542 21.20 -43.35 25.44
C VAL A 542 20.13 -42.54 24.70
N SER A 543 20.39 -41.25 24.41
CA SER A 543 19.44 -40.43 23.66
C SER A 543 19.28 -40.91 22.21
N LEU A 544 20.36 -41.38 21.56
CA LEU A 544 20.29 -42.00 20.24
C LEU A 544 19.46 -43.30 20.25
N GLU A 545 19.64 -44.14 21.26
CA GLU A 545 18.95 -45.42 21.39
C GLU A 545 17.44 -45.24 21.69
N LEU A 546 17.09 -44.20 22.46
CA LEU A 546 15.70 -43.87 22.80
C LEU A 546 15.00 -42.95 21.79
N GLY A 547 15.70 -42.49 20.75
CA GLY A 547 15.12 -41.55 19.78
C GLY A 547 14.81 -40.17 20.38
N LEU A 548 15.54 -39.77 21.41
CA LEU A 548 15.29 -38.57 22.20
C LEU A 548 16.19 -37.40 21.76
N PRO A 549 15.63 -36.23 21.40
CA PRO A 549 16.43 -35.05 21.05
C PRO A 549 17.43 -34.67 22.16
N CYS A 550 18.70 -34.49 21.80
CA CYS A 550 19.75 -34.28 22.79
C CYS A 550 20.83 -33.28 22.36
N ILE A 551 21.23 -32.42 23.32
CA ILE A 551 22.40 -31.54 23.25
C ILE A 551 23.35 -31.90 24.40
N VAL A 552 24.62 -32.14 24.10
CA VAL A 552 25.67 -32.38 25.11
C VAL A 552 26.73 -31.30 25.08
N GLY A 553 27.53 -31.16 26.14
CA GLY A 553 28.60 -30.17 26.18
C GLY A 553 28.09 -28.72 26.28
N ALA A 554 26.85 -28.52 26.73
CA ALA A 554 26.23 -27.21 26.90
C ALA A 554 26.73 -26.50 28.17
N LYS A 555 27.99 -26.06 28.16
CA LYS A 555 28.66 -25.49 29.34
C LYS A 555 27.83 -24.35 29.97
N GLY A 556 27.59 -24.44 31.27
CA GLY A 556 26.83 -23.45 32.03
C GLY A 556 25.31 -23.59 31.93
N ALA A 557 24.78 -24.61 31.26
CA ALA A 557 23.33 -24.84 31.16
C ALA A 557 22.65 -25.04 32.53
N VAL A 558 23.27 -25.74 33.47
CA VAL A 558 22.71 -25.99 34.82
C VAL A 558 22.64 -24.70 35.65
N ALA A 559 23.54 -23.74 35.40
CA ALA A 559 23.54 -22.44 36.05
C ALA A 559 22.58 -21.45 35.38
N SER A 560 22.51 -21.47 34.04
CA SER A 560 21.70 -20.53 33.25
C SER A 560 20.21 -20.88 33.22
N LEU A 561 19.87 -22.17 33.31
CA LEU A 561 18.49 -22.66 33.26
C LEU A 561 17.95 -22.89 34.67
N ARG A 562 16.62 -22.75 34.85
CA ARG A 562 15.94 -22.94 36.13
C ARG A 562 14.79 -23.94 35.98
N THR A 563 14.63 -24.83 36.95
CA THR A 563 13.48 -25.74 37.00
C THR A 563 12.17 -24.95 36.95
N GLY A 564 11.25 -25.38 36.10
CA GLY A 564 9.98 -24.68 35.86
C GLY A 564 9.99 -23.68 34.69
N MET A 565 11.17 -23.30 34.17
CA MET A 565 11.29 -22.42 33.01
C MET A 565 10.83 -23.14 31.74
N VAL A 566 10.09 -22.47 30.86
CA VAL A 566 9.78 -23.01 29.52
C VAL A 566 10.94 -22.67 28.57
N VAL A 567 11.40 -23.65 27.81
CA VAL A 567 12.46 -23.49 26.81
C VAL A 567 12.10 -24.21 25.51
N THR A 568 12.71 -23.75 24.42
CA THR A 568 12.70 -24.44 23.13
C THR A 568 14.10 -24.95 22.84
N VAL A 569 14.24 -26.26 22.72
CA VAL A 569 15.50 -26.94 22.42
C VAL A 569 15.54 -27.23 20.93
N ASP A 570 16.40 -26.52 20.21
CA ASP A 570 16.76 -26.82 18.83
C ASP A 570 18.03 -27.66 18.83
N THR A 571 17.83 -28.97 18.89
CA THR A 571 18.95 -29.91 18.88
C THR A 571 19.57 -30.07 17.49
N LYS A 572 18.99 -29.51 16.42
CA LYS A 572 19.65 -29.48 15.10
C LYS A 572 20.69 -28.37 15.05
N ALA A 573 20.37 -27.20 15.59
CA ALA A 573 21.29 -26.07 15.71
C ALA A 573 22.22 -26.19 16.93
N GLY A 574 21.90 -27.05 17.89
CA GLY A 574 22.61 -27.17 19.17
C GLY A 574 22.35 -25.97 20.08
N LEU A 575 21.15 -25.38 20.00
CA LEU A 575 20.77 -24.16 20.72
C LEU A 575 19.58 -24.41 21.65
N VAL A 576 19.61 -23.79 22.81
CA VAL A 576 18.48 -23.74 23.75
C VAL A 576 18.03 -22.29 23.86
N TYR A 577 16.77 -22.05 23.53
CA TYR A 577 16.13 -20.75 23.61
C TYR A 577 15.24 -20.66 24.84
N LYS A 578 15.18 -19.47 25.43
CA LYS A 578 14.19 -19.14 26.45
C LYS A 578 12.80 -19.02 25.83
N GLY A 579 11.80 -19.64 26.45
CA GLY A 579 10.40 -19.56 26.00
C GLY A 579 10.06 -20.49 24.83
N VAL A 580 8.91 -20.21 24.21
CA VAL A 580 8.41 -20.90 23.01
C VAL A 580 8.95 -20.16 21.78
N VAL A 581 9.74 -20.80 20.93
CA VAL A 581 10.41 -20.13 19.81
C VAL A 581 10.12 -20.85 18.50
N ASN A 582 9.74 -20.09 17.47
CA ASN A 582 9.64 -20.60 16.10
C ASN A 582 11.06 -20.77 15.52
N THR A 583 11.44 -22.01 15.26
CA THR A 583 12.74 -22.36 14.64
C THR A 583 12.59 -22.72 13.15
N GLY A 584 11.38 -22.61 12.59
CA GLY A 584 11.08 -22.95 11.19
C GLY A 584 11.02 -24.45 10.90
N ALA A 585 11.27 -25.31 11.89
CA ALA A 585 11.05 -26.74 11.80
C ALA A 585 9.57 -27.07 12.06
N ARG A 586 9.01 -28.04 11.32
CA ARG A 586 7.73 -28.64 11.72
C ARG A 586 7.97 -29.33 13.06
N THR A 587 7.30 -28.86 14.12
CA THR A 587 7.21 -29.62 15.37
C THR A 587 6.63 -30.98 15.00
N GLY A 588 7.39 -32.06 15.23
CA GLY A 588 6.89 -33.41 15.04
C GLY A 588 5.60 -33.56 15.85
N ALA A 589 4.53 -33.99 15.18
CA ALA A 589 3.28 -34.37 15.83
C ALA A 589 3.46 -35.69 16.59
#